data_AF-A0A0G0NI18-F1
#
_entry.id   AF-A0A0G0NI18-F1
#
_cell.length_a   1.000
_cell.length_b   1.000
_cell.length_c   1.000
_cell.angle_alpha   90.00
_cell.angle_beta   90.00
_cell.angle_gamma   90.00
#
_symmetry.space_group_name_H-M   'P 1'
#
loop_
_entity.id
_entity.type
_entity.pdbx_description
1 polymer ?
#
loop_
_entity_poly.entity_id
_entity_poly.type
_entity_poly.pdbx_seq_one_letter_code
_entity_poly.pdbx_strand_id
1 'polypeptide(L)' 'MIINNTHMLKNEVFKWVISLVILIILVFSFYWQQLRPNRLIKLCAGQALVVLEESDYYDTVKYDNLYRNCLRLNGLD' A
#
# COMPACT_ATOMS: atom_id res chain seq x y z
N MET A 1 -6.86 -7.26 50.23
CA MET A 1 -7.68 -7.55 49.03
C MET A 1 -7.36 -6.60 47.85
N ILE A 2 -6.10 -6.16 47.67
CA ILE A 2 -5.72 -5.16 46.64
C ILE A 2 -4.92 -5.81 45.49
N ILE A 3 -4.26 -6.95 45.75
CA ILE A 3 -3.34 -7.62 44.81
C ILE A 3 -4.08 -8.33 43.67
N ASN A 4 -5.32 -8.79 43.88
CA ASN A 4 -6.11 -9.44 42.82
C ASN A 4 -6.58 -8.48 41.73
N ASN A 5 -6.85 -7.22 42.06
CA ASN A 5 -7.34 -6.25 41.08
C ASN A 5 -6.24 -5.77 40.14
N THR A 6 -4.99 -5.67 40.59
CA THR A 6 -3.88 -5.21 39.74
C THR A 6 -3.48 -6.26 38.69
N HIS A 7 -3.58 -7.55 39.03
CA HIS A 7 -3.34 -8.64 38.09
C HIS A 7 -4.40 -8.73 36.99
N MET A 8 -5.69 -8.55 37.33
CA MET A 8 -6.76 -8.51 36.34
C MET A 8 -6.64 -7.29 35.42
N LEU A 9 -6.32 -6.11 35.97
CA LEU A 9 -6.14 -4.89 35.18
C LEU A 9 -4.97 -5.01 34.19
N LYS A 10 -3.83 -5.58 34.61
CA LYS A 10 -2.68 -5.82 33.73
C LYS A 10 -3.01 -6.75 32.56
N ASN A 11 -3.83 -7.77 32.81
CA ASN A 11 -4.17 -8.77 31.79
C ASN A 11 -5.13 -8.18 30.73
N GLU A 12 -6.09 -7.36 31.16
CA GLU A 12 -6.99 -6.65 30.24
C GLU A 12 -6.23 -5.62 29.40
N VAL A 13 -5.34 -4.82 30.01
CA VAL A 13 -4.50 -3.87 29.27
C VAL A 13 -3.61 -4.59 28.25
N PHE A 14 -3.02 -5.73 28.62
CA PHE A 14 -2.18 -6.50 27.72
C PHE A 14 -2.94 -7.04 26.49
N LYS A 15 -4.19 -7.49 26.66
CA LYS A 15 -5.06 -7.90 25.54
C LYS A 15 -5.35 -6.75 24.58
N TRP A 16 -5.65 -5.56 25.12
CA TRP A 16 -5.90 -4.37 24.29
C TRP A 16 -4.66 -3.94 23.50
N VAL A 17 -3.47 -4.01 24.11
CA VAL A 17 -2.21 -3.72 23.42
C VAL A 17 -1.97 -4.70 22.27
N ILE A 18 -2.16 -6.01 22.49
CA ILE A 18 -2.02 -7.01 21.43
C ILE A 18 -3.02 -6.76 20.30
N SER A 19 -4.29 -6.49 20.64
CA SER A 19 -5.33 -6.21 19.66
C SER A 19 -4.97 -4.98 18.81
N LEU A 20 -4.43 -3.94 19.42
CA LEU A 20 -4.00 -2.72 18.73
C LEU A 20 -2.81 -2.99 17.80
N VAL A 21 -1.84 -3.80 18.21
CA VAL A 21 -0.70 -4.20 17.37
C VAL A 21 -1.18 -4.99 16.16
N ILE A 22 -2.08 -5.96 16.35
CA ILE A 22 -2.67 -6.73 15.24
C ILE A 22 -3.38 -5.79 14.26
N LEU A 23 -4.12 -4.81 14.77
CA LEU A 23 -4.85 -3.86 13.93
C LEU A 23 -3.90 -3.00 13.09
N ILE A 24 -2.78 -2.53 13.67
CA ILE A 24 -1.74 -1.81 12.94
C ILE A 24 -1.15 -2.67 11.83
N ILE A 25 -0.83 -3.93 12.12
CA ILE A 25 -0.27 -4.87 11.12
C ILE A 25 -1.27 -5.06 9.97
N LEU A 26 -2.56 -5.28 10.27
CA LEU A 26 -3.58 -5.45 9.25
C LEU A 26 -3.75 -4.20 8.37
N VAL A 27 -3.78 -3.01 8.97
CA VAL A 27 -3.85 -1.74 8.22
C VAL A 27 -2.61 -1.55 7.34
N PHE A 28 -1.43 -1.85 7.86
CA PHE A 28 -0.18 -1.75 7.11
C PHE A 28 -0.13 -2.75 5.94
N SER A 29 -0.53 -4.01 6.17
CA SER A 29 -0.64 -5.02 5.13
C SER A 29 -1.63 -4.61 4.04
N PHE A 30 -2.79 -4.07 4.43
CA PHE A 30 -3.79 -3.56 3.49
C PHE A 30 -3.27 -2.38 2.66
N TYR A 31 -2.58 -1.43 3.31
CA TYR A 31 -1.94 -0.31 2.63
C TYR A 31 -0.94 -0.79 1.58
N TRP A 32 -0.09 -1.76 1.92
CA TRP A 32 0.94 -2.28 1.03
C TRP A 32 0.37 -3.09 -0.13
N GLN A 33 -0.67 -3.91 0.10
CA GLN A 33 -1.23 -4.81 -0.91
C GLN A 33 -2.31 -4.19 -1.80
N GLN A 34 -3.06 -3.18 -1.33
CA GLN A 34 -4.16 -2.59 -2.11
C GLN A 34 -3.93 -1.13 -2.43
N LEU A 35 -3.57 -0.32 -1.43
CA LEU A 35 -3.53 1.13 -1.62
C LEU A 35 -2.31 1.59 -2.44
N ARG A 36 -1.13 1.04 -2.10
CA ARG A 36 0.14 1.33 -2.79
C ARG A 36 0.10 0.92 -4.27
N PRO A 37 -0.19 -0.34 -4.65
CA PRO A 37 -0.22 -0.75 -6.05
C PRO A 37 -1.26 0.03 -6.86
N ASN A 38 -2.46 0.25 -6.32
CA ASN A 38 -3.53 0.93 -7.06
C ASN A 38 -3.19 2.40 -7.35
N ARG A 39 -2.53 3.10 -6.41
CA ARG A 39 -2.01 4.45 -6.66
C ARG A 39 -0.90 4.47 -7.71
N LEU A 40 0.05 3.54 -7.60
CA LEU A 40 1.20 3.46 -8.50
C LEU A 40 0.80 3.08 -9.92
N ILE A 41 -0.15 2.17 -10.10
CA ILE A 41 -0.72 1.82 -11.41
C ILE A 41 -1.30 3.06 -12.09
N LYS A 42 -2.11 3.85 -11.38
CA LYS A 42 -2.70 5.09 -11.92
C LYS A 42 -1.63 6.12 -12.29
N LEU A 43 -0.59 6.24 -11.45
CA LEU A 43 0.50 7.19 -11.67
C LEU A 43 1.33 6.78 -12.89
N CYS A 44 1.68 5.49 -13.02
CA CYS A 44 2.39 4.95 -14.17
C CYS A 44 1.59 5.05 -15.47
N ALA A 45 0.29 4.78 -15.43
CA ALA A 45 -0.59 4.96 -16.60
C ALA A 45 -0.66 6.43 -17.03
N GLY A 46 -0.79 7.35 -16.07
CA GLY A 46 -0.80 8.78 -16.33
C GLY A 46 0.50 9.29 -16.93
N GLN A 47 1.66 8.84 -16.42
CA GLN A 47 2.96 9.21 -16.98
C GLN A 47 3.14 8.70 -18.42
N ALA A 48 2.74 7.46 -18.69
CA ALA A 48 2.80 6.91 -20.05
C ALA A 48 1.90 7.69 -21.02
N LEU A 49 0.72 8.11 -20.58
CA LEU A 49 -0.22 8.94 -21.35
C LEU A 49 0.35 10.33 -21.67
N VAL A 50 0.92 11.05 -20.70
CA VAL A 50 1.47 12.40 -20.91
C VAL A 50 2.60 12.38 -21.94
N VAL A 51 3.48 11.38 -21.89
CA VAL A 51 4.60 11.24 -22.84
C VAL A 51 4.12 10.91 -24.26
N LEU A 52 2.93 10.31 -24.40
CA LEU A 52 2.33 10.03 -25.70
C LEU A 52 1.52 11.19 -26.26
N GLU A 53 0.87 11.97 -25.40
CA GLU A 53 0.14 13.18 -25.79
C GLU A 53 1.09 14.24 -26.37
N GLU A 54 2.35 14.26 -25.92
CA GLU A 54 3.41 15.07 -26.51
C GLU A 54 3.91 14.56 -27.89
N SER A 55 3.55 13.34 -28.29
CA SER A 55 3.87 12.82 -29.61
C SER A 55 2.65 12.86 -30.52
N ASP A 56 2.81 13.34 -31.76
CA ASP A 56 1.73 13.43 -32.77
C ASP A 56 1.08 12.07 -33.14
N TYR A 57 1.49 10.96 -32.53
CA TYR A 57 0.99 9.62 -32.81
C TYR A 57 0.84 8.78 -31.53
N TYR A 58 -0.36 8.21 -31.33
CA TYR A 58 -0.61 7.29 -30.22
C TYR A 58 -0.07 5.89 -30.55
N ASP A 59 1.17 5.61 -30.12
CA ASP A 59 1.78 4.30 -30.23
C ASP A 59 1.51 3.44 -28.97
N THR A 60 0.68 2.41 -29.13
CA THR A 60 0.32 1.47 -28.07
C THR A 60 1.52 0.67 -27.55
N VAL A 61 2.52 0.39 -28.38
CA VAL A 61 3.72 -0.36 -27.98
C VAL A 61 4.59 0.50 -27.07
N LYS A 62 4.71 1.79 -27.40
CA LYS A 62 5.44 2.76 -26.58
C LYS A 62 4.72 3.00 -25.25
N TYR A 63 3.39 3.06 -25.24
CA TYR A 63 2.58 3.10 -24.00
C TYR A 63 2.92 1.94 -23.07
N ASP A 64 2.81 0.71 -23.56
CA ASP A 64 3.01 -0.49 -22.75
C ASP A 64 4.44 -0.57 -22.19
N ASN A 65 5.44 -0.17 -22.98
CA ASN A 65 6.83 -0.13 -22.53
C ASN A 65 7.05 0.90 -21.41
N LEU A 66 6.52 2.12 -21.55
CA LEU A 66 6.63 3.17 -20.52
C LEU A 66 5.89 2.77 -19.24
N TYR A 67 4.69 2.24 -19.40
CA TYR A 67 3.86 1.78 -18.29
C TYR A 67 4.53 0.64 -17.51
N ARG A 68 4.99 -0.41 -18.19
CA ARG A 68 5.70 -1.54 -17.57
C ARG A 68 7.02 -1.13 -16.93
N ASN A 69 7.79 -0.26 -17.57
CA ASN A 69 9.04 0.21 -16.99
C ASN A 69 8.79 0.98 -15.68
N CYS A 70 7.75 1.82 -15.63
CA CYS A 70 7.34 2.49 -14.40
C CYS A 70 6.91 1.50 -13.31
N LEU A 71 6.13 0.46 -13.65
CA LEU A 71 5.77 -0.58 -12.68
C LEU A 71 6.99 -1.33 -12.14
N ARG A 72 7.94 -1.69 -13.01
CA ARG A 72 9.18 -2.38 -12.65
C ARG A 72 10.05 -1.54 -11.71
N LEU A 73 10.21 -0.25 -12.00
CA LEU A 73 10.96 0.69 -11.14
C LEU A 73 10.34 0.84 -9.75
N ASN A 74 9.01 0.67 -9.64
CA ASN A 74 8.28 0.75 -8.37
C ASN A 74 8.14 -0.61 -7.66
N GLY A 75 8.68 -1.70 -8.24
CA GLY A 75 8.65 -3.05 -7.69
C GLY A 75 7.28 -3.70 -7.74
N LEU A 76 6.50 -3.42 -8.79
CA LEU A 76 5.15 -3.94 -9.01
C LEU A 76 5.05 -4.97 -10.14
N ASP A 77 6.04 -5.01 -11.05
CA ASP A 77 6.16 -5.91 -12.21
C ASP A 77 7.57 -6.51 -12.26
#